data_AF-A0A6J6QHX0-F1
#
_entry.id   AF-A0A6J6QHX0-F1
#
_cell.length_a   1.000
_cell.length_b   1.000
_cell.length_c   1.000
_cell.angle_alpha   90.00
_cell.angle_beta   90.00
_cell.angle_gamma   90.00
#
_symmetry.space_group_name_H-M   'P 1'
#
loop_
_entity.id
_entity.type
_entity.pdbx_description
1 polymer ?
#
loop_
_entity_poly.entity_id
_entity_poly.type
_entity_poly.pdbx_seq_one_letter_code
_entity_poly.pdbx_strand_id
1 'polypeptide(L)'
;MVVKVKEPKAEEFAFLRPDLTLFTYLHLSAYPQVAASLQKAKTTSIAYETVQMADGSLPLLAPMSEIAGRLATQAGARFLERPQGGRGVLMGGAPGVKPAKVVVIGAGNVGYNAAWIAAGMQAEVVILDKNLDRLRYIEQICIGRTTTLASNRGAIERSLVEADLVIGAVLIAGAKAPIVVSEDMVKTMKPGSVIVDVAVDQGGCIETTHETTHTDPVYTKHGVVHYAVGNMPGAVPNTSTYALTNATLPYQIEIARYGARDAAIRNNAIRLGVNTVGGAITSEAVASELQAKYVDALVALQG
;
A
#
# COMPACT_ATOMS: atom_id res chain seq x y z
N MET A 1 -15.60 5.62 21.20
CA MET A 1 -14.60 5.46 20.12
C MET A 1 -14.18 3.99 20.06
N VAL A 2 -14.08 3.42 18.87
CA VAL A 2 -13.55 2.06 18.63
C VAL A 2 -12.32 2.18 17.74
N VAL A 3 -11.23 1.55 18.16
CA VAL A 3 -9.96 1.49 17.43
C VAL A 3 -9.81 0.09 16.85
N LYS A 4 -9.56 0.01 15.54
CA LYS A 4 -9.32 -1.24 14.81
C LYS A 4 -8.11 -1.06 13.90
N VAL A 5 -7.60 -2.18 13.39
CA VAL A 5 -6.57 -2.16 12.33
C VAL A 5 -7.25 -2.14 10.97
N LYS A 6 -8.12 -3.11 10.69
CA LYS A 6 -8.77 -3.30 9.38
C LYS A 6 -10.24 -2.87 9.39
N GLU A 7 -10.76 -2.66 8.19
CA GLU A 7 -12.14 -2.33 7.90
C GLU A 7 -13.11 -3.34 8.53
N PRO A 8 -14.33 -2.91 8.91
CA PRO A 8 -15.37 -3.81 9.37
C PRO A 8 -15.67 -4.90 8.32
N LYS A 9 -15.76 -6.15 8.77
CA LYS A 9 -16.24 -7.26 7.94
C LYS A 9 -17.77 -7.33 7.96
N ALA A 10 -18.35 -8.12 7.04
CA ALA A 10 -19.80 -8.28 6.92
C ALA A 10 -20.49 -8.68 8.23
N GLU A 11 -19.86 -9.59 8.99
CA GLU A 11 -20.32 -10.02 10.32
C GLU A 11 -20.24 -8.92 11.39
N GLU A 12 -19.44 -7.87 11.16
CA GLU A 12 -19.26 -6.76 12.08
C GLU A 12 -20.21 -5.59 11.81
N PHE A 13 -20.87 -5.55 10.65
CA PHE A 13 -21.73 -4.42 10.24
C PHE A 13 -22.89 -4.17 11.20
N ALA A 14 -23.42 -5.21 11.84
CA ALA A 14 -24.50 -5.11 12.82
C ALA A 14 -24.11 -4.36 14.11
N PHE A 15 -22.80 -4.22 14.39
CA PHE A 15 -22.31 -3.51 15.58
C PHE A 15 -22.02 -2.03 15.33
N LEU A 16 -22.12 -1.57 14.09
CA LEU A 16 -22.01 -0.16 13.73
C LEU A 16 -23.20 0.63 14.28
N ARG A 17 -22.94 1.82 14.81
CA ARG A 17 -23.94 2.66 15.49
C ARG A 17 -23.69 4.14 15.24
N PRO A 18 -24.72 5.00 15.38
CA PRO A 18 -24.57 6.44 15.20
C PRO A 18 -23.77 7.14 16.31
N ASP A 19 -23.69 6.56 17.51
CA ASP A 19 -22.95 7.11 18.66
C ASP A 19 -21.45 6.73 18.66
N LEU A 20 -21.02 5.95 17.67
CA LEU A 20 -19.67 5.40 17.58
C LEU A 20 -18.79 6.23 16.65
N THR A 21 -17.59 6.58 17.13
CA THR A 21 -16.47 6.98 16.29
C THR A 21 -15.58 5.77 16.01
N LEU A 22 -15.48 5.36 14.75
CA LEU A 22 -14.61 4.29 14.28
C LEU A 22 -13.31 4.88 13.75
N PHE A 23 -12.15 4.42 14.25
CA PHE A 23 -10.83 4.86 13.81
C PHE A 23 -9.96 3.67 13.41
N THR A 24 -9.74 3.49 12.10
CA THR A 24 -9.15 2.28 11.49
C THR A 24 -8.75 2.52 10.03
N TYR A 25 -8.06 1.59 9.35
CA TYR A 25 -8.06 1.56 7.88
C TYR A 25 -9.44 1.21 7.35
N LEU A 26 -9.89 1.89 6.27
CA LEU A 26 -11.22 1.67 5.69
C LEU A 26 -11.21 1.25 4.22
N HIS A 27 -10.32 1.83 3.42
CA HIS A 27 -10.18 1.62 1.99
C HIS A 27 -11.52 1.68 1.24
N LEU A 28 -12.36 2.67 1.56
CA LEU A 28 -13.76 2.72 1.12
C LEU A 28 -13.94 2.69 -0.41
N SER A 29 -12.99 3.25 -1.16
CA SER A 29 -12.96 3.19 -2.63
C SER A 29 -12.89 1.76 -3.17
N ALA A 30 -12.20 0.85 -2.47
CA ALA A 30 -12.05 -0.55 -2.85
C ALA A 30 -13.16 -1.45 -2.27
N TYR A 31 -13.81 -1.03 -1.18
CA TYR A 31 -14.83 -1.83 -0.50
C TYR A 31 -16.18 -1.08 -0.36
N PRO A 32 -16.97 -0.96 -1.45
CA PRO A 32 -18.24 -0.23 -1.45
C PRO A 32 -19.26 -0.72 -0.41
N GLN A 33 -19.26 -2.01 -0.08
CA GLN A 33 -20.14 -2.57 0.95
C GLN A 33 -19.84 -2.03 2.36
N VAL A 34 -18.56 -1.74 2.65
CA VAL A 34 -18.15 -1.13 3.93
C VAL A 34 -18.66 0.31 3.99
N ALA A 35 -18.48 1.07 2.91
CA ALA A 35 -18.97 2.45 2.81
C ALA A 35 -20.50 2.51 3.01
N ALA A 36 -21.24 1.68 2.29
CA ALA A 36 -22.70 1.61 2.39
C ALA A 36 -23.17 1.26 3.82
N SER A 37 -22.46 0.35 4.50
CA SER A 37 -22.80 -0.07 5.87
C SER A 37 -22.55 1.05 6.89
N LEU A 38 -21.43 1.78 6.76
CA LEU A 38 -21.13 2.94 7.60
C LEU A 38 -22.16 4.06 7.41
N GLN A 39 -22.53 4.36 6.16
CA GLN A 39 -23.55 5.36 5.86
C GLN A 39 -24.91 4.96 6.45
N LYS A 40 -25.35 3.71 6.24
CA LYS A 40 -26.62 3.20 6.76
C LYS A 40 -26.68 3.27 8.30
N ALA A 41 -25.59 2.91 8.96
CA ALA A 41 -25.47 2.97 10.43
C ALA A 41 -25.29 4.41 10.96
N LYS A 42 -25.06 5.38 10.07
CA LYS A 42 -24.74 6.78 10.40
C LYS A 42 -23.52 6.93 11.29
N THR A 43 -22.61 5.97 11.24
CA THR A 43 -21.40 5.94 12.07
C THR A 43 -20.44 7.04 11.63
N THR A 44 -19.78 7.69 12.59
CA THR A 44 -18.64 8.56 12.29
C THR A 44 -17.40 7.71 12.09
N SER A 45 -16.78 7.76 10.91
CA SER A 45 -15.55 7.02 10.63
C SER A 45 -14.39 7.93 10.25
N ILE A 46 -13.22 7.62 10.79
CA ILE A 46 -11.95 8.29 10.49
C ILE A 46 -11.00 7.23 9.95
N ALA A 47 -10.53 7.42 8.72
CA ALA A 47 -9.68 6.49 7.99
C ALA A 47 -8.20 6.82 8.22
N TYR A 48 -7.39 5.84 8.61
CA TYR A 48 -5.95 6.04 8.78
C TYR A 48 -5.28 6.53 7.49
N GLU A 49 -5.63 5.92 6.36
CA GLU A 49 -5.03 6.16 5.06
C GLU A 49 -5.38 7.51 4.42
N THR A 50 -6.29 8.29 5.01
CA THR A 50 -6.62 9.64 4.54
C THR A 50 -6.28 10.74 5.55
N VAL A 51 -5.78 10.37 6.75
CA VAL A 51 -5.14 11.35 7.63
C VAL A 51 -3.90 11.86 6.92
N GLN A 52 -3.87 13.17 6.67
CA GLN A 52 -2.88 13.79 5.79
C GLN A 52 -2.32 15.08 6.40
N MET A 53 -0.99 15.22 6.34
CA MET A 53 -0.28 16.42 6.78
C MET A 53 -0.32 17.52 5.72
N ALA A 54 0.07 18.74 6.09
CA ALA A 54 0.06 19.89 5.17
C ALA A 54 0.98 19.73 3.95
N ASP A 55 2.02 18.90 4.06
CA ASP A 55 2.93 18.55 2.96
C ASP A 55 2.39 17.41 2.06
N GLY A 56 1.16 16.94 2.32
CA GLY A 56 0.52 15.85 1.59
C GLY A 56 0.90 14.45 2.07
N SER A 57 1.81 14.32 3.05
CA SER A 57 2.22 13.02 3.57
C SER A 57 1.10 12.33 4.36
N LEU A 58 1.10 10.99 4.33
CA LEU A 58 0.12 10.13 5.01
C LEU A 58 0.77 9.43 6.22
N PRO A 59 0.84 10.09 7.39
CA PRO A 59 1.64 9.64 8.53
C PRO A 59 1.15 8.30 9.11
N LEU A 60 -0.13 7.99 8.96
CA LEU A 60 -0.69 6.74 9.47
C LEU A 60 -0.59 5.59 8.46
N LEU A 61 -0.35 5.88 7.18
CA LEU A 61 -0.12 4.87 6.14
C LEU A 61 1.37 4.55 5.96
N ALA A 62 2.25 5.52 6.24
CA ALA A 62 3.69 5.39 6.06
C ALA A 62 4.30 4.18 6.78
N PRO A 63 4.03 3.90 8.07
CA PRO A 63 4.65 2.76 8.76
C PRO A 63 4.28 1.41 8.14
N MET A 64 3.02 1.26 7.70
CA MET A 64 2.57 0.03 7.04
C MET A 64 3.19 -0.11 5.65
N SER A 65 3.34 1.01 4.93
CA SER A 65 4.03 1.05 3.63
C SER A 65 5.50 0.66 3.74
N GLU A 66 6.19 1.14 4.77
CA GLU A 66 7.58 0.80 5.05
C GLU A 66 7.74 -0.70 5.31
N ILE A 67 6.89 -1.26 6.19
CA ILE A 67 6.90 -2.70 6.49
C ILE A 67 6.56 -3.53 5.26
N ALA A 68 5.53 -3.16 4.51
CA ALA A 68 5.12 -3.86 3.29
C ALA A 68 6.25 -3.88 2.24
N GLY A 69 6.95 -2.75 2.04
CA GLY A 69 8.12 -2.69 1.17
C GLY A 69 9.24 -3.63 1.61
N ARG A 70 9.56 -3.68 2.91
CA ARG A 70 10.59 -4.60 3.43
C ARG A 70 10.19 -6.07 3.26
N LEU A 71 8.93 -6.39 3.55
CA LEU A 71 8.39 -7.73 3.37
C LEU A 71 8.31 -8.14 1.91
N ALA A 72 8.06 -7.19 0.99
CA ALA A 72 7.97 -7.48 -0.44
C ALA A 72 9.28 -8.09 -0.96
N THR A 73 10.42 -7.54 -0.57
CA THR A 73 11.71 -8.11 -0.92
C THR A 73 11.94 -9.47 -0.28
N GLN A 74 11.56 -9.66 0.99
CA GLN A 74 11.71 -10.95 1.67
C GLN A 74 10.83 -12.05 1.04
N ALA A 75 9.58 -11.73 0.71
CA ALA A 75 8.67 -12.61 0.00
C ALA A 75 9.21 -12.92 -1.40
N GLY A 76 9.62 -11.89 -2.15
CA GLY A 76 10.24 -12.05 -3.47
C GLY A 76 11.45 -12.97 -3.43
N ALA A 77 12.35 -12.80 -2.45
CA ALA A 77 13.51 -13.66 -2.26
C ALA A 77 13.13 -15.11 -1.95
N ARG A 78 12.14 -15.34 -1.07
CA ARG A 78 11.62 -16.68 -0.78
C ARG A 78 11.06 -17.34 -2.04
N PHE A 79 10.19 -16.65 -2.77
CA PHE A 79 9.52 -17.23 -3.94
C PHE A 79 10.40 -17.27 -5.18
N LEU A 80 11.59 -16.66 -5.15
CA LEU A 80 12.64 -16.88 -6.14
C LEU A 80 13.31 -18.26 -6.00
N GLU A 81 13.23 -18.92 -4.84
CA GLU A 81 13.80 -20.24 -4.64
C GLU A 81 13.09 -21.30 -5.50
N ARG A 82 13.86 -22.26 -6.04
CA ARG A 82 13.31 -23.28 -6.95
C ARG A 82 12.21 -24.14 -6.31
N PRO A 83 12.32 -24.60 -5.05
CA PRO A 83 11.24 -25.37 -4.40
C PRO A 83 9.95 -24.59 -4.21
N GLN A 84 10.00 -23.25 -4.21
CA GLN A 84 8.82 -22.38 -4.09
C GLN A 84 8.18 -22.05 -5.46
N GLY A 85 8.71 -22.62 -6.55
CA GLY A 85 8.23 -22.39 -7.92
C GLY A 85 9.04 -21.37 -8.73
N GLY A 86 9.90 -20.60 -8.07
CA GLY A 86 10.75 -19.59 -8.71
C GLY A 86 11.88 -20.14 -9.56
N ARG A 87 12.66 -19.22 -10.11
CA ARG A 87 13.78 -19.50 -11.02
C ARG A 87 14.98 -20.18 -10.35
N GLY A 88 15.08 -20.12 -9.02
CA GLY A 88 16.22 -20.62 -8.25
C GLY A 88 17.39 -19.63 -8.21
N VAL A 89 17.10 -18.32 -8.10
CA VAL A 89 18.13 -17.26 -8.06
C VAL A 89 18.29 -16.75 -6.63
N LEU A 90 19.52 -16.80 -6.11
CA LEU A 90 19.86 -16.20 -4.83
C LEU A 90 20.05 -14.69 -5.00
N MET A 91 19.42 -13.90 -4.11
CA MET A 91 19.42 -12.42 -4.19
C MET A 91 20.82 -11.82 -4.38
N GLY A 92 21.79 -12.20 -3.54
CA GLY A 92 23.15 -11.65 -3.58
C GLY A 92 24.12 -12.39 -4.52
N GLY A 93 23.67 -13.46 -5.18
CA GLY A 93 24.57 -14.31 -5.96
C GLY A 93 25.65 -14.97 -5.10
N ALA A 94 26.83 -15.17 -5.69
CA ALA A 94 28.00 -15.72 -5.03
C ALA A 94 29.27 -15.19 -5.72
N PRO A 95 30.48 -15.33 -5.16
CA PRO A 95 31.71 -14.94 -5.85
C PRO A 95 31.79 -15.55 -7.27
N GLY A 96 31.82 -14.69 -8.29
CA GLY A 96 31.81 -15.10 -9.71
C GLY A 96 30.44 -15.42 -10.30
N VAL A 97 29.35 -15.28 -9.54
CA VAL A 97 27.96 -15.55 -9.96
C VAL A 97 27.12 -14.29 -9.84
N LYS A 98 26.35 -13.96 -10.88
CA LYS A 98 25.52 -12.76 -10.90
C LYS A 98 24.45 -12.79 -9.77
N PRO A 99 24.20 -11.65 -9.09
CA PRO A 99 23.09 -11.51 -8.17
C PRO A 99 21.75 -11.46 -8.92
N ALA A 100 20.63 -11.50 -8.17
CA ALA A 100 19.31 -11.27 -8.72
C ALA A 100 19.16 -9.83 -9.21
N LYS A 101 18.46 -9.63 -10.32
CA LYS A 101 18.03 -8.30 -10.78
C LYS A 101 16.63 -7.98 -10.26
N VAL A 102 16.55 -6.94 -9.43
CA VAL A 102 15.32 -6.50 -8.76
C VAL A 102 14.87 -5.17 -9.36
N VAL A 103 13.66 -5.15 -9.89
CA VAL A 103 13.03 -3.95 -10.45
C VAL A 103 11.91 -3.49 -9.52
N VAL A 104 12.01 -2.27 -9.00
CA VAL A 104 10.99 -1.66 -8.14
C VAL A 104 10.29 -0.55 -8.90
N ILE A 105 8.96 -0.64 -9.05
CA ILE A 105 8.15 0.33 -9.77
C ILE A 105 7.40 1.19 -8.75
N GLY A 106 7.83 2.45 -8.60
CA GLY A 106 7.41 3.38 -7.56
C GLY A 106 8.53 3.63 -6.55
N ALA A 107 8.81 4.89 -6.24
CA ALA A 107 9.87 5.35 -5.33
C ALA A 107 9.31 5.94 -4.02
N GLY A 108 8.03 5.74 -3.73
CA GLY A 108 7.40 6.09 -2.45
C GLY A 108 7.93 5.26 -1.27
N ASN A 109 7.21 5.26 -0.14
CA ASN A 109 7.66 4.57 1.08
C ASN A 109 7.83 3.05 0.87
N VAL A 110 6.89 2.41 0.17
CA VAL A 110 6.97 0.98 -0.18
C VAL A 110 8.22 0.72 -1.02
N GLY A 111 8.34 1.42 -2.16
CA GLY A 111 9.39 1.14 -3.13
C GLY A 111 10.79 1.44 -2.61
N TYR A 112 10.97 2.55 -1.89
CA TYR A 112 12.25 2.84 -1.25
C TYR A 112 12.65 1.76 -0.24
N ASN A 113 11.74 1.32 0.63
CA ASN A 113 12.05 0.27 1.60
C ASN A 113 12.32 -1.09 0.93
N ALA A 114 11.58 -1.42 -0.13
CA ALA A 114 11.82 -2.62 -0.92
C ALA A 114 13.22 -2.60 -1.55
N ALA A 115 13.57 -1.50 -2.21
CA ALA A 115 14.88 -1.30 -2.81
C ALA A 115 16.01 -1.33 -1.77
N TRP A 116 15.80 -0.71 -0.62
CA TRP A 116 16.76 -0.70 0.48
C TRP A 116 17.08 -2.11 0.98
N ILE A 117 16.05 -2.93 1.21
CA ILE A 117 16.24 -4.33 1.63
C ILE A 117 16.87 -5.15 0.50
N ALA A 118 16.46 -4.95 -0.76
CA ALA A 118 17.01 -5.69 -1.90
C ALA A 118 18.51 -5.41 -2.08
N ALA A 119 18.91 -4.14 -1.98
CA ALA A 119 20.30 -3.73 -2.01
C ALA A 119 21.08 -4.26 -0.79
N GLY A 120 20.44 -4.30 0.38
CA GLY A 120 20.98 -4.94 1.59
C GLY A 120 21.22 -6.44 1.43
N MET A 121 20.42 -7.11 0.60
CA MET A 121 20.62 -8.50 0.17
C MET A 121 21.58 -8.64 -1.03
N GLN A 122 22.29 -7.56 -1.39
CA GLN A 122 23.28 -7.50 -2.46
C GLN A 122 22.73 -7.77 -3.88
N ALA A 123 21.42 -7.55 -4.08
CA ALA A 123 20.82 -7.63 -5.41
C ALA A 123 21.21 -6.43 -6.29
N GLU A 124 21.13 -6.58 -7.62
CA GLU A 124 21.17 -5.46 -8.56
C GLU A 124 19.78 -4.79 -8.56
N VAL A 125 19.69 -3.56 -8.04
CA VAL A 125 18.40 -2.90 -7.83
C VAL A 125 18.20 -1.72 -8.77
N VAL A 126 17.08 -1.73 -9.50
CA VAL A 126 16.61 -0.63 -10.33
C VAL A 126 15.29 -0.10 -9.79
N ILE A 127 15.20 1.20 -9.52
CA ILE A 127 13.99 1.87 -9.03
C ILE A 127 13.46 2.80 -10.12
N LEU A 128 12.18 2.67 -10.49
CA LEU A 128 11.52 3.51 -11.48
C LEU A 128 10.48 4.41 -10.83
N ASP A 129 10.50 5.72 -11.12
CA ASP A 129 9.44 6.65 -10.73
C ASP A 129 9.27 7.80 -11.74
N LYS A 130 8.10 8.42 -11.77
CA LYS A 130 7.83 9.62 -12.59
C LYS A 130 8.38 10.88 -11.92
N ASN A 131 8.48 10.91 -10.59
CA ASN A 131 8.95 12.03 -9.81
C ASN A 131 10.48 12.05 -9.78
N LEU A 132 11.09 12.91 -10.61
CA LEU A 132 12.53 13.08 -10.69
C LEU A 132 13.16 13.61 -9.40
N ASP A 133 12.44 14.43 -8.63
CA ASP A 133 12.95 14.94 -7.35
C ASP A 133 13.04 13.82 -6.31
N ARG A 134 12.08 12.89 -6.32
CA ARG A 134 12.13 11.70 -5.48
C ARG A 134 13.28 10.78 -5.86
N LEU A 135 13.51 10.57 -7.15
CA LEU A 135 14.66 9.79 -7.64
C LEU A 135 15.99 10.46 -7.24
N ARG A 136 16.10 11.78 -7.41
CA ARG A 136 17.28 12.55 -7.00
C ARG A 136 17.57 12.43 -5.51
N TYR A 137 16.52 12.46 -4.68
CA TYR A 137 16.66 12.24 -3.24
C TYR A 137 17.17 10.83 -2.93
N ILE A 138 16.62 9.79 -3.57
CA ILE A 138 17.08 8.41 -3.37
C ILE A 138 18.54 8.24 -3.81
N GLU A 139 18.94 8.82 -4.94
CA GLU A 139 20.32 8.77 -5.41
C GLU A 139 21.31 9.35 -4.39
N GLN A 140 20.94 10.45 -3.71
CA GLN A 140 21.76 11.07 -2.66
C GLN A 140 21.94 10.20 -1.42
N ILE A 141 20.97 9.35 -1.07
CA ILE A 141 21.01 8.53 0.16
C ILE A 141 21.40 7.07 -0.10
N CYS A 142 21.29 6.58 -1.34
CA CYS A 142 21.59 5.21 -1.76
C CYS A 142 22.80 5.12 -2.70
N ILE A 143 23.75 6.06 -2.60
CA ILE A 143 24.92 6.18 -3.48
C ILE A 143 25.59 4.82 -3.71
N GLY A 144 25.65 4.41 -4.98
CA GLY A 144 26.29 3.18 -5.44
C GLY A 144 25.56 1.87 -5.11
N ARG A 145 24.38 1.92 -4.49
CA ARG A 145 23.60 0.74 -4.09
C ARG A 145 22.38 0.46 -4.96
N THR A 146 21.85 1.49 -5.61
CA THR A 146 20.63 1.40 -6.44
C THR A 146 20.78 2.25 -7.69
N THR A 147 20.19 1.82 -8.80
CA THR A 147 20.04 2.63 -10.01
C THR A 147 18.64 3.22 -10.07
N THR A 148 18.52 4.53 -10.25
CA THR A 148 17.24 5.21 -10.44
C THR A 148 16.99 5.50 -11.92
N LEU A 149 15.80 5.18 -12.42
CA LEU A 149 15.39 5.45 -13.80
C LEU A 149 14.07 6.21 -13.85
N ALA A 150 13.97 7.18 -14.75
CA ALA A 150 12.70 7.85 -15.02
C ALA A 150 11.68 6.85 -15.59
N SER A 151 10.50 6.79 -14.98
CA SER A 151 9.46 5.84 -15.35
C SER A 151 8.68 6.29 -16.57
N ASN A 152 8.80 5.52 -17.65
CA ASN A 152 7.95 5.56 -18.82
C ASN A 152 7.74 4.12 -19.34
N ARG A 153 6.78 3.94 -20.26
CA ARG A 153 6.42 2.62 -20.79
C ARG A 153 7.64 1.82 -21.28
N GLY A 154 8.48 2.43 -22.11
CA GLY A 154 9.66 1.75 -22.66
C GLY A 154 10.73 1.43 -21.61
N ALA A 155 10.89 2.25 -20.58
CA ALA A 155 11.81 1.99 -19.47
C ALA A 155 11.34 0.78 -18.62
N ILE A 156 10.03 0.69 -18.35
CA ILE A 156 9.43 -0.45 -17.67
C ILE A 156 9.61 -1.71 -18.51
N GLU A 157 9.21 -1.70 -19.79
CA GLU A 157 9.33 -2.83 -20.72
C GLU A 157 10.75 -3.40 -20.74
N ARG A 158 11.78 -2.56 -20.92
CA ARG A 158 13.18 -3.01 -20.93
C ARG A 158 13.64 -3.57 -19.60
N SER A 159 13.19 -3.00 -18.48
CA SER A 159 13.59 -3.44 -17.15
C SER A 159 13.01 -4.82 -16.82
N LEU A 160 11.78 -5.09 -17.24
CA LEU A 160 11.07 -6.33 -16.92
C LEU A 160 11.66 -7.56 -17.62
N VAL A 161 12.17 -7.42 -18.85
CA VAL A 161 12.79 -8.52 -19.62
C VAL A 161 13.96 -9.16 -18.85
N GLU A 162 14.73 -8.35 -18.13
CA GLU A 162 15.90 -8.81 -17.39
C GLU A 162 15.62 -9.07 -15.91
N ALA A 163 14.44 -8.74 -15.40
CA ALA A 163 14.13 -8.86 -13.97
C ALA A 163 14.00 -10.32 -13.53
N ASP A 164 14.60 -10.65 -12.39
CA ASP A 164 14.31 -11.89 -11.67
C ASP A 164 13.18 -11.65 -10.64
N LEU A 165 13.15 -10.46 -10.04
CA LEU A 165 12.10 -10.00 -9.13
C LEU A 165 11.61 -8.61 -9.53
N VAL A 166 10.29 -8.45 -9.57
CA VAL A 166 9.62 -7.16 -9.78
C VAL A 166 8.76 -6.84 -8.58
N ILE A 167 8.85 -5.62 -8.06
CA ILE A 167 8.05 -5.15 -6.93
C ILE A 167 7.20 -3.98 -7.40
N GLY A 168 5.88 -4.20 -7.46
CA GLY A 168 4.88 -3.18 -7.73
C GLY A 168 4.61 -2.34 -6.48
N ALA A 169 5.02 -1.07 -6.51
CA ALA A 169 4.95 -0.15 -5.38
C ALA A 169 4.30 1.20 -5.76
N VAL A 170 3.41 1.18 -6.76
CA VAL A 170 2.68 2.36 -7.23
C VAL A 170 1.37 2.48 -6.47
N LEU A 171 1.18 3.60 -5.79
CA LEU A 171 0.00 3.89 -4.97
C LEU A 171 -0.50 5.29 -5.28
N ILE A 172 -1.81 5.46 -5.34
CA ILE A 172 -2.46 6.77 -5.31
C ILE A 172 -3.34 6.82 -4.07
N ALA A 173 -3.15 7.81 -3.23
CA ALA A 173 -3.89 7.95 -1.98
C ALA A 173 -5.42 8.01 -2.25
N GLY A 174 -6.19 7.11 -1.63
CA GLY A 174 -7.65 7.12 -1.70
C GLY A 174 -8.27 6.70 -3.04
N ALA A 175 -7.46 6.29 -4.02
CA ALA A 175 -7.92 5.90 -5.36
C ALA A 175 -7.41 4.50 -5.73
N LYS A 176 -7.97 3.92 -6.79
CA LYS A 176 -7.49 2.65 -7.34
C LYS A 176 -6.07 2.81 -7.91
N ALA A 177 -5.21 1.82 -7.70
CA ALA A 177 -3.87 1.82 -8.27
C ALA A 177 -3.92 1.78 -9.81
N PRO A 178 -3.13 2.62 -10.52
CA PRO A 178 -3.07 2.56 -11.97
C PRO A 178 -2.30 1.31 -12.42
N ILE A 179 -2.78 0.65 -13.46
CA ILE A 179 -2.04 -0.42 -14.11
C ILE A 179 -0.84 0.18 -14.86
N VAL A 180 0.37 -0.22 -14.45
CA VAL A 180 1.64 0.24 -15.03
C VAL A 180 2.41 -0.87 -15.74
N VAL A 181 2.08 -2.12 -15.46
CA VAL A 181 2.61 -3.31 -16.16
C VAL A 181 1.44 -4.03 -16.81
N SER A 182 1.43 -4.10 -18.15
CA SER A 182 0.41 -4.85 -18.89
C SER A 182 0.74 -6.34 -18.92
N GLU A 183 -0.26 -7.16 -19.21
CA GLU A 183 -0.10 -8.61 -19.37
C GLU A 183 0.93 -8.96 -20.46
N ASP A 184 0.97 -8.19 -21.54
CA ASP A 184 1.98 -8.38 -22.60
C ASP A 184 3.40 -8.11 -22.11
N MET A 185 3.60 -7.16 -21.19
CA MET A 185 4.91 -6.97 -20.56
C MET A 185 5.28 -8.18 -19.69
N VAL A 186 4.33 -8.72 -18.92
CA VAL A 186 4.55 -9.91 -18.08
C VAL A 186 4.98 -11.12 -18.91
N LYS A 187 4.40 -11.31 -20.09
CA LYS A 187 4.80 -12.40 -21.02
C LYS A 187 6.26 -12.30 -21.50
N THR A 188 6.89 -11.12 -21.42
CA THR A 188 8.31 -10.94 -21.79
C THR A 188 9.29 -11.24 -20.67
N MET A 189 8.79 -11.46 -19.45
CA MET A 189 9.63 -11.76 -18.29
C MET A 189 10.20 -13.18 -18.36
N LYS A 190 11.31 -13.40 -17.64
CA LYS A 190 11.95 -14.71 -17.54
C LYS A 190 10.99 -15.72 -16.89
N PRO A 191 10.89 -16.96 -17.40
CA PRO A 191 10.22 -18.03 -16.67
C PRO A 191 10.82 -18.25 -15.28
N GLY A 192 9.96 -18.38 -14.28
CA GLY A 192 10.30 -18.50 -12.87
C GLY A 192 10.64 -17.18 -12.17
N SER A 193 10.60 -16.05 -12.88
CA SER A 193 10.68 -14.73 -12.22
C SER A 193 9.47 -14.51 -11.30
N VAL A 194 9.61 -13.56 -10.38
CA VAL A 194 8.61 -13.27 -9.36
C VAL A 194 8.13 -11.83 -9.50
N ILE A 195 6.82 -11.63 -9.41
CA ILE A 195 6.17 -10.34 -9.21
C ILE A 195 5.64 -10.31 -7.79
N VAL A 196 5.94 -9.24 -7.05
CA VAL A 196 5.32 -8.92 -5.76
C VAL A 196 4.53 -7.64 -5.94
N ASP A 197 3.20 -7.74 -5.99
CA ASP A 197 2.32 -6.57 -6.15
C ASP A 197 1.85 -6.08 -4.78
N VAL A 198 2.53 -5.07 -4.24
CA VAL A 198 2.17 -4.48 -2.94
C VAL A 198 0.94 -3.57 -3.06
N ALA A 199 0.62 -3.12 -4.28
CA ALA A 199 -0.56 -2.28 -4.55
C ALA A 199 -1.86 -3.11 -4.64
N VAL A 200 -1.80 -4.43 -4.41
CA VAL A 200 -2.95 -5.33 -4.47
C VAL A 200 -4.09 -4.91 -3.52
N ASP A 201 -3.76 -4.32 -2.37
CA ASP A 201 -4.73 -3.77 -1.41
C ASP A 201 -5.64 -2.67 -2.02
N GLN A 202 -5.24 -2.11 -3.17
CA GLN A 202 -6.00 -1.11 -3.95
C GLN A 202 -6.26 -1.56 -5.39
N GLY A 203 -6.27 -2.87 -5.64
CA GLY A 203 -6.57 -3.48 -6.94
C GLY A 203 -5.36 -3.86 -7.80
N GLY A 204 -4.13 -3.59 -7.33
CA GLY A 204 -2.89 -3.98 -8.01
C GLY A 204 -2.44 -2.99 -9.09
N CYS A 205 -1.13 -2.92 -9.33
CA CYS A 205 -0.56 -2.09 -10.39
C CYS A 205 -0.05 -2.92 -11.60
N ILE A 206 -0.20 -4.25 -11.54
CA ILE A 206 0.09 -5.18 -12.62
C ILE A 206 -1.21 -5.84 -13.11
N GLU A 207 -1.45 -5.85 -14.42
CA GLU A 207 -2.72 -6.32 -15.02
C GLU A 207 -3.05 -7.79 -14.71
N THR A 208 -2.02 -8.62 -14.53
CA THR A 208 -2.14 -10.05 -14.22
C THR A 208 -2.34 -10.33 -12.73
N THR A 209 -2.35 -9.31 -11.86
CA THR A 209 -2.53 -9.42 -10.41
C THR A 209 -3.99 -9.72 -10.02
N HIS A 210 -4.19 -10.66 -9.10
CA HIS A 210 -5.39 -10.72 -8.26
C HIS A 210 -4.99 -11.01 -6.81
N GLU A 211 -5.83 -10.59 -5.86
CA GLU A 211 -5.55 -10.74 -4.43
C GLU A 211 -5.47 -12.20 -3.99
N THR A 212 -4.43 -12.50 -3.22
CA THR A 212 -4.14 -13.81 -2.62
C THR A 212 -4.09 -13.69 -1.09
N THR A 213 -3.88 -14.80 -0.38
CA THR A 213 -3.94 -14.84 1.09
C THR A 213 -2.63 -15.30 1.70
N HIS A 214 -2.40 -15.05 2.98
CA HIS A 214 -1.21 -15.57 3.68
C HIS A 214 -1.07 -17.10 3.63
N THR A 215 -2.18 -17.83 3.49
CA THR A 215 -2.20 -19.31 3.42
C THR A 215 -2.04 -19.85 2.01
N ASP A 216 -2.46 -19.08 1.00
CA ASP A 216 -2.29 -19.40 -0.42
C ASP A 216 -1.75 -18.15 -1.12
N PRO A 217 -0.42 -17.90 -1.02
CA PRO A 217 0.15 -16.57 -1.26
C PRO A 217 0.59 -16.31 -2.69
N VAL A 218 0.62 -17.35 -3.53
CA VAL A 218 1.15 -17.24 -4.89
C VAL A 218 0.34 -18.03 -5.90
N TYR A 219 0.37 -17.55 -7.13
CA TYR A 219 -0.05 -18.30 -8.31
C TYR A 219 0.94 -18.07 -9.45
N THR A 220 0.87 -18.88 -10.50
CA THR A 220 1.71 -18.71 -11.69
C THR A 220 0.86 -18.31 -12.88
N LYS A 221 1.25 -17.24 -13.59
CA LYS A 221 0.64 -16.81 -14.85
C LYS A 221 1.75 -16.48 -15.84
N HIS A 222 1.65 -16.99 -17.06
CA HIS A 222 2.68 -16.84 -18.11
C HIS A 222 4.09 -17.29 -17.68
N GLY A 223 4.18 -18.28 -16.80
CA GLY A 223 5.46 -18.75 -16.25
C GLY A 223 6.10 -17.82 -15.21
N VAL A 224 5.38 -16.77 -14.77
CA VAL A 224 5.82 -15.81 -13.74
C VAL A 224 5.02 -16.06 -12.46
N VAL A 225 5.73 -16.18 -11.34
CA VAL A 225 5.13 -16.34 -10.01
C VAL A 225 4.63 -14.99 -9.53
N HIS A 226 3.36 -14.90 -9.15
CA HIS A 226 2.75 -13.70 -8.61
C HIS A 226 2.52 -13.90 -7.12
N TYR A 227 3.13 -13.05 -6.31
CA TYR A 227 2.81 -12.86 -4.91
C TYR A 227 1.98 -11.59 -4.77
N ALA A 228 0.75 -11.74 -4.31
CA ALA A 228 -0.22 -10.64 -4.28
C ALA A 228 -1.03 -10.70 -2.99
N VAL A 229 -0.36 -10.95 -1.87
CA VAL A 229 -1.01 -11.13 -0.57
C VAL A 229 -1.45 -9.78 -0.05
N GLY A 230 -2.76 -9.62 0.15
CA GLY A 230 -3.31 -8.45 0.82
C GLY A 230 -2.86 -8.37 2.28
N ASN A 231 -2.75 -7.15 2.82
CA ASN A 231 -2.34 -6.91 4.20
C ASN A 231 -1.02 -7.61 4.58
N MET A 232 0.03 -7.40 3.79
CA MET A 232 1.37 -7.97 4.05
C MET A 232 1.88 -7.70 5.49
N PRO A 233 1.73 -6.48 6.07
CA PRO A 233 2.18 -6.20 7.44
C PRO A 233 1.54 -7.08 8.52
N GLY A 234 0.39 -7.72 8.22
CA GLY A 234 -0.25 -8.69 9.10
C GLY A 234 0.59 -9.93 9.40
N ALA A 235 1.59 -10.25 8.56
CA ALA A 235 2.50 -11.37 8.78
C ALA A 235 3.51 -11.14 9.92
N VAL A 236 3.74 -9.88 10.32
CA VAL A 236 4.75 -9.50 11.32
C VAL A 236 4.15 -8.63 12.44
N PRO A 237 3.12 -9.13 13.15
CA PRO A 237 2.32 -8.32 14.08
C PRO A 237 3.15 -7.73 15.22
N ASN A 238 4.21 -8.41 15.66
CA ASN A 238 5.11 -7.87 16.67
C ASN A 238 5.74 -6.55 16.20
N THR A 239 6.14 -6.43 14.93
CA THR A 239 6.69 -5.19 14.38
C THR A 239 5.60 -4.22 13.95
N SER A 240 4.58 -4.70 13.23
CA SER A 240 3.57 -3.83 12.62
C SER A 240 2.63 -3.21 13.63
N THR A 241 2.29 -3.90 14.72
CA THR A 241 1.49 -3.31 15.80
C THR A 241 2.20 -2.10 16.40
N TYR A 242 3.46 -2.23 16.85
CA TYR A 242 4.18 -1.09 17.42
C TYR A 242 4.37 0.04 16.43
N ALA A 243 4.70 -0.26 15.17
CA ALA A 243 4.88 0.75 14.13
C ALA A 243 3.58 1.56 13.89
N LEU A 244 2.43 0.87 13.80
CA LEU A 244 1.13 1.51 13.61
C LEU A 244 0.70 2.29 14.85
N THR A 245 0.83 1.72 16.05
CA THR A 245 0.38 2.37 17.28
C THR A 245 1.22 3.59 17.62
N ASN A 246 2.53 3.57 17.34
CA ASN A 246 3.38 4.74 17.54
C ASN A 246 2.94 5.94 16.70
N ALA A 247 2.50 5.70 15.45
CA ALA A 247 1.99 6.74 14.58
C ALA A 247 0.56 7.18 14.94
N THR A 248 -0.31 6.24 15.32
CA THR A 248 -1.74 6.53 15.57
C THR A 248 -2.02 7.09 16.96
N LEU A 249 -1.21 6.76 17.98
CA LEU A 249 -1.47 7.12 19.38
C LEU A 249 -1.70 8.64 19.61
N PRO A 250 -0.94 9.57 19.01
CA PRO A 250 -1.22 11.01 19.16
C PRO A 250 -2.63 11.40 18.70
N TYR A 251 -3.07 10.86 17.57
CA TYR A 251 -4.40 11.10 17.01
C TYR A 251 -5.50 10.43 17.83
N GLN A 252 -5.24 9.21 18.35
CA GLN A 252 -6.17 8.52 19.23
C GLN A 252 -6.44 9.32 20.50
N ILE A 253 -5.39 9.87 21.12
CA ILE A 253 -5.50 10.70 22.33
C ILE A 253 -6.32 11.97 22.03
N GLU A 254 -6.10 12.61 20.89
CA GLU A 254 -6.82 13.82 20.50
C GLU A 254 -8.32 13.54 20.30
N ILE A 255 -8.66 12.51 19.53
CA ILE A 255 -10.05 12.09 19.27
C ILE A 255 -10.72 11.64 20.58
N ALA A 256 -10.01 10.92 21.44
CA ALA A 256 -10.56 10.46 22.72
C ALA A 256 -10.83 11.62 23.69
N ARG A 257 -9.99 12.66 23.70
CA ARG A 257 -10.15 13.83 24.59
C ARG A 257 -11.23 14.79 24.13
N TYR A 258 -11.31 15.05 22.83
CA TYR A 258 -12.15 16.12 22.29
C TYR A 258 -13.36 15.61 21.50
N GLY A 259 -13.44 14.31 21.20
CA GLY A 259 -14.40 13.77 20.25
C GLY A 259 -14.04 14.11 18.81
N ALA A 260 -14.72 13.47 17.85
CA ALA A 260 -14.41 13.61 16.42
C ALA A 260 -14.55 15.05 15.90
N ARG A 261 -15.60 15.77 16.33
CA ARG A 261 -15.88 17.14 15.91
C ARG A 261 -14.77 18.12 16.32
N ASP A 262 -14.51 18.23 17.61
CA ASP A 262 -13.56 19.23 18.10
C ASP A 262 -12.11 18.86 17.74
N ALA A 263 -11.79 17.55 17.65
CA ALA A 263 -10.51 17.10 17.11
C ALA A 263 -10.32 17.50 15.63
N ALA A 264 -11.35 17.36 14.79
CA ALA A 264 -11.29 17.79 13.38
C ALA A 264 -11.19 19.32 13.22
N ILE A 265 -11.79 20.10 14.11
CA ILE A 265 -11.66 21.57 14.12
C ILE A 265 -10.21 21.98 14.47
N ARG A 266 -9.61 21.30 15.45
CA ARG A 266 -8.27 21.60 15.97
C ARG A 266 -7.15 21.10 15.06
N ASN A 267 -7.36 19.96 14.42
CA ASN A 267 -6.33 19.26 13.66
C ASN A 267 -6.84 18.94 12.25
N ASN A 268 -6.31 19.69 11.28
CA ASN A 268 -6.64 19.51 9.87
C ASN A 268 -6.33 18.09 9.36
N ALA A 269 -5.30 17.42 9.89
CA ALA A 269 -4.97 16.07 9.46
C ALA A 269 -6.05 15.07 9.88
N ILE A 270 -6.62 15.22 11.08
CA ILE A 270 -7.77 14.43 11.53
C ILE A 270 -8.99 14.73 10.67
N ARG A 271 -9.23 16.02 10.36
CA ARG A 271 -10.34 16.45 9.49
C ARG A 271 -10.32 15.74 8.14
N LEU A 272 -9.17 15.69 7.47
CA LEU A 272 -8.99 14.97 6.21
C LEU A 272 -9.13 13.44 6.37
N GLY A 273 -8.89 12.93 7.58
CA GLY A 273 -9.17 11.56 7.97
C GLY A 273 -10.66 11.20 8.03
N VAL A 274 -11.56 12.17 8.26
CA VAL A 274 -13.00 11.89 8.41
C VAL A 274 -13.58 11.45 7.07
N ASN A 275 -14.17 10.25 7.02
CA ASN A 275 -14.67 9.64 5.79
C ASN A 275 -16.19 9.49 5.77
N THR A 276 -16.82 9.23 6.92
CA THR A 276 -18.28 9.17 7.03
C THR A 276 -18.76 9.87 8.29
N VAL A 277 -19.92 10.54 8.21
CA VAL A 277 -20.60 11.18 9.36
C VAL A 277 -22.10 11.24 9.06
N GLY A 278 -22.95 10.76 9.97
CA GLY A 278 -24.40 10.96 9.86
C GLY A 278 -25.06 10.37 8.60
N GLY A 279 -24.38 9.47 7.89
CA GLY A 279 -24.81 8.93 6.60
C GLY A 279 -24.21 9.60 5.36
N ALA A 280 -23.47 10.70 5.53
CA ALA A 280 -22.74 11.38 4.46
C ALA A 280 -21.33 10.80 4.27
N ILE A 281 -20.81 10.90 3.04
CA ILE A 281 -19.40 10.66 2.71
C ILE A 281 -18.69 12.02 2.74
N THR A 282 -17.58 12.09 3.48
CA THR A 282 -16.84 13.33 3.71
C THR A 282 -15.43 13.33 3.13
N SER A 283 -15.05 12.27 2.42
CA SER A 283 -13.83 12.20 1.61
C SER A 283 -14.19 12.41 0.14
N GLU A 284 -13.62 13.44 -0.49
CA GLU A 284 -13.91 13.80 -1.89
C GLU A 284 -13.49 12.70 -2.88
N ALA A 285 -12.31 12.09 -2.66
CA ALA A 285 -11.80 10.99 -3.47
C ALA A 285 -12.73 9.76 -3.40
N VAL A 286 -13.17 9.39 -2.19
CA VAL A 286 -14.10 8.27 -1.99
C VAL A 286 -15.46 8.57 -2.60
N ALA A 287 -15.97 9.81 -2.44
CA ALA A 287 -17.25 10.21 -3.01
C ALA A 287 -17.24 10.12 -4.54
N SER A 288 -16.15 10.52 -5.18
CA SER A 288 -15.97 10.45 -6.63
C SER A 288 -15.92 9.00 -7.14
N GLU A 289 -15.15 8.13 -6.49
CA GLU A 289 -15.04 6.72 -6.88
C GLU A 289 -16.37 5.95 -6.68
N LEU A 290 -17.08 6.22 -5.57
CA LEU A 290 -18.36 5.58 -5.26
C LEU A 290 -19.57 6.27 -5.91
N GLN A 291 -19.35 7.31 -6.72
CA GLN A 291 -20.42 8.14 -7.31
C GLN A 291 -21.44 8.66 -6.28
N ALA A 292 -20.95 8.98 -5.08
CA ALA A 292 -21.74 9.47 -3.95
C ALA A 292 -21.65 10.99 -3.83
N LYS A 293 -22.62 11.60 -3.12
CA LYS A 293 -22.58 13.03 -2.80
C LYS A 293 -21.54 13.31 -1.71
N TYR A 294 -20.57 14.17 -2.03
CA TYR A 294 -19.62 14.72 -1.07
C TYR A 294 -20.27 15.76 -0.15
N VAL A 295 -19.93 15.73 1.14
CA VAL A 295 -20.26 16.75 2.13
C VAL A 295 -19.00 17.10 2.92
N ASP A 296 -18.73 18.39 3.13
CA ASP A 296 -17.60 18.80 3.97
C ASP A 296 -17.68 18.20 5.38
N ALA A 297 -16.55 17.70 5.88
CA ALA A 297 -16.49 17.01 7.16
C ALA A 297 -16.97 17.87 8.33
N LEU A 298 -16.64 19.16 8.37
CA LEU A 298 -17.06 20.04 9.47
C LEU A 298 -18.54 20.37 9.40
N VAL A 299 -19.10 20.46 8.20
CA VAL A 299 -20.55 20.61 8.02
C VAL A 299 -21.28 19.36 8.51
N ALA A 300 -20.80 18.17 8.14
CA ALA A 300 -21.43 16.92 8.53
C ALA A 300 -21.32 16.65 10.05
N LEU A 301 -20.25 17.11 10.71
CA LEU A 301 -20.03 16.97 12.17
C LEU A 301 -20.85 17.97 13.03
N GLN A 302 -21.57 18.91 12.43
CA GLN A 302 -22.43 19.86 13.16
C GLN A 302 -23.86 19.35 13.37
N GLY A 303 -24.33 18.40 12.57
CA GLY A 303 -25.68 17.82 12.62
C GLY A 303 -25.74 16.58 13.49
#